data_AF-A0A9D3WVY2-F1
#
_entry.id   AF-A0A9D3WVY2-F1
#
_cell.length_a   1.000
_cell.length_b   1.000
_cell.length_c   1.000
_cell.angle_alpha   90.00
_cell.angle_beta   90.00
_cell.angle_gamma   90.00
#
_symmetry.space_group_name_H-M   'P 1'
#
loop_
_entity.id
_entity.type
_entity.pdbx_description
1 polymer ?
#
loop_
_entity_poly.entity_id
_entity_poly.type
_entity_poly.pdbx_seq_one_letter_code
_entity_poly.pdbx_strand_id
1 'polypeptide(L)'
;MPVHPAPKEAEEMEGDGDSAPELNGEEEESEEEHSASPSESEEESSEMDEEDCERRRSECLDEMCDLEKQFSELKEKLFKERLNQVKAKLEDVASGRAAEYLDPLGVLQNNMKIRIEVAGIYKGLCLEVVRNKHECELQGARQHLESEKLLLYDNMQSELLERIQRLEDDRQSIDITSEWWDDKLRPKNSLKKWDPFRPAKRKKAPLVSGPYIVYMLRDIDILEDWTAIKKAKAAVSPQKRKSDVLVKVEKLGAQFSAHCEDGRLHYEGEIYSKGQSVILEVGDEAPAQAVITAVSTGEVWLRREDGTKTKIYVSQLQKGKYSVHKA
;
A
#
# COMPACT_ATOMS: atom_id res chain seq x y z
N MET A 1 7.67 -15.30 25.44
CA MET A 1 6.62 -14.47 26.11
C MET A 1 5.30 -14.77 25.44
N PRO A 2 4.16 -14.80 26.16
CA PRO A 2 2.86 -15.14 25.57
C PRO A 2 2.37 -14.03 24.62
N VAL A 3 1.78 -14.43 23.50
CA VAL A 3 1.15 -13.51 22.53
C VAL A 3 -0.33 -13.40 22.87
N HIS A 4 -0.83 -12.18 23.09
CA HIS A 4 -2.27 -11.90 23.18
C HIS A 4 -2.80 -11.33 21.85
N PRO A 5 -4.05 -11.64 21.47
CA PRO A 5 -4.64 -11.20 20.20
C PRO A 5 -5.20 -9.77 20.28
N ALA A 6 -5.39 -9.16 19.10
CA ALA A 6 -5.90 -7.79 18.94
C ALA A 6 -7.40 -7.65 19.26
N PRO A 7 -7.85 -6.46 19.70
CA PRO A 7 -9.28 -6.15 19.88
C PRO A 7 -9.97 -5.89 18.55
N LYS A 8 -11.29 -6.12 18.52
CA LYS A 8 -12.17 -5.79 17.38
C LYS A 8 -12.53 -4.31 17.37
N GLU A 9 -12.83 -3.82 16.16
CA GLU A 9 -13.32 -2.48 15.87
C GLU A 9 -14.64 -2.21 16.59
N ALA A 10 -14.81 -0.97 17.08
CA ALA A 10 -16.07 -0.43 17.54
C ALA A 10 -16.53 0.59 16.50
N GLU A 11 -17.69 0.37 15.90
CA GLU A 11 -18.34 1.38 15.05
C GLU A 11 -19.02 2.42 15.93
N GLU A 12 -18.80 3.69 15.60
CA GLU A 12 -19.58 4.81 16.12
C GLU A 12 -20.89 4.90 15.34
N MET A 13 -22.03 4.95 16.03
CA MET A 13 -23.25 5.50 15.47
C MET A 13 -24.04 6.24 16.55
N GLU A 14 -24.09 7.56 16.43
CA GLU A 14 -24.98 8.41 17.21
C GLU A 14 -26.43 8.36 16.67
N GLY A 15 -27.40 8.70 17.53
CA GLY A 15 -28.78 8.90 17.10
C GLY A 15 -29.83 8.65 18.18
N ASP A 16 -29.68 9.23 19.38
CA ASP A 16 -30.72 9.16 20.42
C ASP A 16 -31.86 10.13 20.11
N GLY A 17 -32.84 9.63 19.36
CA GLY A 17 -34.03 10.38 18.95
C GLY A 17 -35.24 10.10 19.84
N ASP A 18 -35.43 10.92 20.88
CA ASP A 18 -36.66 10.98 21.67
C ASP A 18 -37.87 11.23 20.74
N SER A 19 -38.79 10.27 20.66
CA SER A 19 -40.01 10.38 19.84
C SER A 19 -41.14 9.59 20.50
N ALA A 20 -42.21 10.34 20.82
CA ALA A 20 -43.36 9.83 21.54
C ALA A 20 -44.19 8.85 20.70
N PRO A 21 -44.93 7.91 21.34
CA PRO A 21 -45.89 7.07 20.63
C PRO A 21 -47.13 7.88 20.21
N GLU A 22 -47.29 8.09 18.90
CA GLU A 22 -48.56 8.54 18.32
C GLU A 22 -49.57 7.37 18.35
N LEU A 23 -50.65 7.53 19.12
CA LEU A 23 -51.82 6.67 19.05
C LEU A 23 -52.66 7.09 17.83
N ASN A 24 -52.41 6.45 16.68
CA ASN A 24 -53.30 6.57 15.53
C ASN A 24 -54.39 5.49 15.63
N GLY A 25 -55.65 5.91 15.65
CA GLY A 25 -56.78 5.00 15.68
C GLY A 25 -57.08 4.45 14.29
N GLU A 26 -57.27 3.14 14.18
CA GLU A 26 -57.85 2.48 13.02
C GLU A 26 -59.20 1.89 13.45
N GLU A 27 -60.26 2.25 12.73
CA GLU A 27 -61.65 1.92 13.03
C GLU A 27 -61.98 0.54 12.45
N GLU A 28 -62.30 -0.44 13.31
CA GLU A 28 -62.84 -1.75 12.90
C GLU A 28 -64.36 -1.76 13.14
N GLU A 29 -65.13 -1.70 12.05
CA GLU A 29 -66.59 -1.85 12.07
C GLU A 29 -66.97 -3.26 12.54
N SER A 30 -67.67 -3.36 13.67
CA SER A 30 -68.30 -4.61 14.12
C SER A 30 -69.79 -4.57 13.81
N GLU A 31 -70.27 -5.51 12.98
CA GLU A 31 -71.67 -5.58 12.55
C GLU A 31 -72.62 -5.91 13.72
N GLU A 32 -73.73 -5.17 13.83
CA GLU A 32 -74.78 -5.41 14.82
C GLU A 32 -75.70 -6.57 14.39
N GLU A 33 -75.60 -7.73 15.06
CA GLU A 33 -76.65 -8.75 14.97
C GLU A 33 -77.87 -8.39 15.83
N HIS A 34 -79.02 -8.20 15.17
CA HIS A 34 -80.31 -8.11 15.83
C HIS A 34 -80.65 -9.38 16.63
N SER A 35 -80.86 -9.25 17.95
CA SER A 35 -81.64 -10.20 18.72
C SER A 35 -82.64 -9.48 19.61
N ALA A 36 -83.88 -9.36 19.11
CA ALA A 36 -85.01 -8.93 19.92
C ALA A 36 -85.57 -10.14 20.68
N SER A 37 -85.75 -10.00 22.00
CA SER A 37 -86.60 -10.91 22.77
C SER A 37 -87.24 -10.13 23.92
N PRO A 38 -88.59 -10.04 23.98
CA PRO A 38 -89.28 -9.40 25.08
C PRO A 38 -89.40 -10.38 26.24
N SER A 39 -89.11 -9.92 27.46
CA SER A 39 -89.71 -10.52 28.65
C SER A 39 -89.93 -9.42 29.68
N GLU A 40 -91.19 -9.25 30.03
CA GLU A 40 -91.62 -8.37 31.10
C GLU A 40 -91.22 -9.01 32.44
N SER A 41 -90.58 -8.25 33.30
CA SER A 41 -90.42 -8.58 34.71
C SER A 41 -90.74 -7.32 35.51
N GLU A 42 -91.99 -7.24 35.95
CA GLU A 42 -92.42 -6.27 36.94
C GLU A 42 -91.69 -6.49 38.27
N GLU A 43 -91.78 -5.48 39.12
CA GLU A 43 -91.43 -5.47 40.56
C GLU A 43 -89.96 -5.18 40.96
N GLU A 44 -89.83 -4.07 41.70
CA GLU A 44 -88.77 -3.74 42.65
C GLU A 44 -87.36 -3.39 42.11
N SER A 45 -87.22 -2.16 41.63
CA SER A 45 -85.97 -1.38 41.79
C SER A 45 -86.27 0.11 41.91
N SER A 46 -85.65 0.73 42.90
CA SER A 46 -85.90 2.09 43.40
C SER A 46 -86.25 3.13 42.33
N GLU A 47 -87.31 3.88 42.61
CA GLU A 47 -87.44 5.30 42.29
C GLU A 47 -86.15 6.02 42.75
N MET A 48 -85.13 6.06 41.89
CA MET A 48 -83.97 6.92 42.12
C MET A 48 -84.48 8.33 41.95
N ASP A 49 -84.45 9.06 43.07
CA ASP A 49 -84.76 10.47 43.14
C ASP A 49 -84.11 11.23 41.98
N GLU A 50 -84.84 12.14 41.32
CA GLU A 50 -84.27 12.97 40.26
C GLU A 50 -83.07 13.77 40.82
N GLU A 51 -83.10 14.12 42.12
CA GLU A 51 -81.95 14.71 42.81
C GLU A 51 -80.70 13.81 42.80
N ASP A 52 -80.83 12.47 42.88
CA ASP A 52 -79.68 11.56 42.91
C ASP A 52 -79.08 11.35 41.51
N CYS A 53 -79.93 11.36 40.47
CA CYS A 53 -79.48 11.42 39.09
C CYS A 53 -78.75 12.74 38.78
N GLU A 54 -79.26 13.86 39.27
CA GLU A 54 -78.65 15.19 39.08
C GLU A 54 -77.35 15.35 39.88
N ARG A 55 -77.31 14.80 41.11
CA ARG A 55 -76.10 14.72 41.97
C ARG A 55 -74.97 13.97 41.30
N ARG A 56 -75.23 12.76 40.78
CA ARG A 56 -74.22 11.97 40.02
C ARG A 56 -73.76 12.66 38.73
N ARG A 57 -74.63 13.44 38.08
CA ARG A 57 -74.24 14.28 36.93
C ARG A 57 -73.32 15.42 37.35
N SER A 58 -73.59 16.07 38.49
CA SER A 58 -72.70 17.11 39.05
C SER A 58 -71.34 16.54 39.39
N GLU A 59 -71.30 15.41 40.11
CA GLU A 59 -70.05 14.73 40.50
C GLU A 59 -69.18 14.40 39.27
N CYS A 60 -69.77 13.90 38.19
CA CYS A 60 -69.06 13.62 36.94
C CYS A 60 -68.51 14.91 36.26
N LEU A 61 -69.26 16.02 36.31
CA LEU A 61 -68.79 17.31 35.80
C LEU A 61 -67.67 17.90 36.67
N ASP A 62 -67.74 17.73 37.99
CA ASP A 62 -66.71 18.15 38.94
C ASP A 62 -65.42 17.34 38.73
N GLU A 63 -65.52 16.01 38.55
CA GLU A 63 -64.39 15.14 38.16
C GLU A 63 -63.76 15.55 36.82
N MET A 64 -64.58 15.88 35.81
CA MET A 64 -64.07 16.40 34.53
C MET A 64 -63.34 17.74 34.70
N CYS A 65 -63.88 18.66 35.50
CA CYS A 65 -63.23 19.95 35.79
C CYS A 65 -61.90 19.76 36.54
N ASP A 66 -61.82 18.83 37.49
CA ASP A 66 -60.58 18.51 38.20
C ASP A 66 -59.55 17.85 37.27
N LEU A 67 -59.97 17.00 36.34
CA LEU A 67 -59.08 16.43 35.32
C LEU A 67 -58.53 17.49 34.36
N GLU A 68 -59.38 18.40 33.85
CA GLU A 68 -58.95 19.53 33.00
C GLU A 68 -57.94 20.45 33.72
N LYS A 69 -58.17 20.70 35.01
CA LYS A 69 -57.27 21.46 35.87
C LYS A 69 -55.94 20.74 36.09
N GLN A 70 -55.96 19.44 36.41
CA GLN A 70 -54.74 18.63 36.55
C GLN A 70 -53.94 18.60 35.25
N PHE A 71 -54.60 18.45 34.10
CA PHE A 71 -53.96 18.49 32.78
C PHE A 71 -53.32 19.86 32.50
N SER A 72 -54.02 20.95 32.83
CA SER A 72 -53.52 22.32 32.70
C SER A 72 -52.29 22.58 33.59
N GLU A 73 -52.32 22.13 34.84
CA GLU A 73 -51.18 22.19 35.75
C GLU A 73 -49.99 21.36 35.27
N LEU A 74 -50.23 20.14 34.77
CA LEU A 74 -49.18 19.26 34.25
C LEU A 74 -48.51 19.86 33.02
N LYS A 75 -49.30 20.43 32.11
CA LYS A 75 -48.84 21.18 30.94
C LYS A 75 -47.99 22.38 31.35
N GLU A 76 -48.41 23.16 32.35
CA GLU A 76 -47.62 24.30 32.86
C GLU A 76 -46.31 23.85 33.53
N LYS A 77 -46.34 22.76 34.30
CA LYS A 77 -45.13 22.13 34.91
C LYS A 77 -44.14 21.72 33.82
N LEU A 78 -44.59 21.03 32.76
CA LEU A 78 -43.76 20.64 31.62
C LEU A 78 -43.15 21.84 30.89
N PHE A 79 -43.92 22.90 30.64
CA PHE A 79 -43.40 24.13 30.02
C PHE A 79 -42.35 24.82 30.90
N LYS A 80 -42.57 24.91 32.22
CA LYS A 80 -41.60 25.46 33.17
C LYS A 80 -40.32 24.63 33.19
N GLU A 81 -40.42 23.30 33.17
CA GLU A 81 -39.27 22.40 33.12
C GLU A 81 -38.47 22.56 31.82
N ARG A 82 -39.11 22.49 30.64
CA ARG A 82 -38.45 22.70 29.35
C ARG A 82 -37.79 24.08 29.26
N LEU A 83 -38.44 25.13 29.77
CA LEU A 83 -37.87 26.48 29.84
C LEU A 83 -36.63 26.53 30.76
N ASN A 84 -36.65 25.80 31.88
CA ASN A 84 -35.51 25.72 32.80
C ASN A 84 -34.35 24.90 32.21
N GLN A 85 -34.62 23.80 31.50
CA GLN A 85 -33.61 23.03 30.75
C GLN A 85 -32.88 23.92 29.73
N VAL A 86 -33.63 24.72 28.95
CA VAL A 86 -33.05 25.66 27.97
C VAL A 86 -32.25 26.78 28.65
N LYS A 87 -32.76 27.34 29.77
CA LYS A 87 -32.04 28.36 30.54
C LYS A 87 -30.73 27.83 31.13
N ALA A 88 -30.72 26.61 31.67
CA ALA A 88 -29.52 25.97 32.20
C ALA A 88 -28.47 25.77 31.09
N LYS A 89 -28.86 25.21 29.93
CA LYS A 89 -27.96 25.09 28.77
C LYS A 89 -27.42 26.45 28.33
N LEU A 90 -28.25 27.50 28.31
CA LEU A 90 -27.82 28.85 27.95
C LEU A 90 -26.82 29.43 28.98
N GLU A 91 -27.00 29.16 30.28
CA GLU A 91 -26.05 29.56 31.33
C GLU A 91 -24.72 28.80 31.22
N ASP A 92 -24.73 27.51 30.92
CA ASP A 92 -23.50 26.73 30.69
C ASP A 92 -22.75 27.17 29.43
N VAL A 93 -23.46 27.59 28.37
CA VAL A 93 -22.84 28.23 27.20
C VAL A 93 -22.27 29.62 27.58
N ALA A 94 -23.05 30.47 28.25
CA ALA A 94 -22.63 31.82 28.64
C ALA A 94 -21.45 31.83 29.63
N SER A 95 -21.33 30.80 30.46
CA SER A 95 -20.21 30.59 31.40
C SER A 95 -19.05 29.77 30.82
N GLY A 96 -19.15 29.33 29.55
CA GLY A 96 -18.10 28.56 28.86
C GLY A 96 -17.88 27.15 29.42
N ARG A 97 -18.88 26.56 30.10
CA ARG A 97 -18.84 25.22 30.70
C ARG A 97 -19.59 24.15 29.89
N ALA A 98 -20.24 24.52 28.80
CA ALA A 98 -21.00 23.59 27.96
C ALA A 98 -20.13 22.43 27.42
N ALA A 99 -20.32 21.23 27.98
CA ALA A 99 -19.56 20.03 27.64
C ALA A 99 -19.62 19.69 26.14
N GLU A 100 -20.79 19.90 25.52
CA GLU A 100 -21.05 19.75 24.07
C GLU A 100 -20.01 20.48 23.19
N TYR A 101 -19.38 21.55 23.69
CA TYR A 101 -18.29 22.26 23.01
C TYR A 101 -16.90 21.98 23.58
N LEU A 102 -16.79 21.78 24.90
CA LEU A 102 -15.51 21.57 25.57
C LEU A 102 -14.88 20.22 25.23
N ASP A 103 -15.67 19.15 25.09
CA ASP A 103 -15.15 17.81 24.82
C ASP A 103 -14.58 17.72 23.38
N PRO A 104 -15.29 18.15 22.32
CA PRO A 104 -14.71 18.26 20.97
C PRO A 104 -13.49 19.20 20.92
N LEU A 105 -13.49 20.30 21.68
CA LEU A 105 -12.35 21.21 21.78
C LEU A 105 -11.13 20.53 22.41
N GLY A 106 -11.32 19.75 23.48
CA GLY A 106 -10.27 18.96 24.13
C GLY A 106 -9.67 17.92 23.19
N VAL A 107 -10.52 17.20 22.44
CA VAL A 107 -10.09 16.25 21.40
C VAL A 107 -9.30 16.97 20.29
N LEU A 108 -9.75 18.14 19.83
CA LEU A 108 -9.06 18.93 18.81
C LEU A 108 -7.70 19.46 19.30
N GLN A 109 -7.62 19.93 20.54
CA GLN A 109 -6.36 20.37 21.16
C GLN A 109 -5.36 19.21 21.31
N ASN A 110 -5.81 18.02 21.67
CA ASN A 110 -4.95 16.85 21.75
C ASN A 110 -4.49 16.38 20.36
N ASN A 111 -5.37 16.39 19.36
CA ASN A 111 -5.01 16.17 17.96
C ASN A 111 -3.95 17.17 17.47
N MET A 112 -4.06 18.45 17.83
CA MET A 112 -3.07 19.47 17.49
C MET A 112 -1.70 19.15 18.11
N LYS A 113 -1.64 18.78 19.39
CA LYS A 113 -0.38 18.37 20.06
C LYS A 113 0.27 17.17 19.35
N ILE A 114 -0.51 16.12 19.09
CA ILE A 114 -0.04 14.91 18.39
C ILE A 114 0.50 15.27 16.99
N ARG A 115 -0.18 16.12 16.22
CA ARG A 115 0.32 16.56 14.90
C ARG A 115 1.64 17.31 15.00
N ILE A 116 1.83 18.16 16.01
CA ILE A 116 3.08 18.89 16.26
C ILE A 116 4.22 17.92 16.63
N GLU A 117 3.95 16.95 17.52
CA GLU A 117 4.91 15.92 17.92
C GLU A 117 5.34 15.05 16.73
N VAL A 118 4.38 14.53 15.95
CA VAL A 118 4.64 13.74 14.74
C VAL A 118 5.44 14.54 13.71
N ALA A 119 5.11 15.82 13.49
CA ALA A 119 5.88 16.69 12.60
C ALA A 119 7.32 16.92 13.11
N GLY A 120 7.50 17.03 14.43
CA GLY A 120 8.82 17.11 15.07
C GLY A 120 9.67 15.86 14.85
N ILE A 121 9.08 14.67 15.07
CA ILE A 121 9.74 13.38 14.83
C ILE A 121 10.08 13.23 13.34
N TYR A 122 9.15 13.52 12.45
CA TYR A 122 9.36 13.44 11.00
C TYR A 122 10.51 14.35 10.55
N LYS A 123 10.56 15.60 11.03
CA LYS A 123 11.69 16.51 10.79
C LYS A 123 13.02 15.93 11.28
N GLY A 124 13.04 15.30 12.45
CA GLY A 124 14.22 14.62 12.98
C GLY A 124 14.73 13.51 12.05
N LEU A 125 13.82 12.63 11.60
CA LEU A 125 14.13 11.56 10.65
C LEU A 125 14.63 12.10 9.31
N CYS A 126 14.02 13.17 8.77
CA CYS A 126 14.50 13.80 7.54
C CYS A 126 15.93 14.33 7.67
N LEU A 127 16.27 14.98 8.80
CA LEU A 127 17.63 15.46 9.07
C LEU A 127 18.64 14.31 9.19
N GLU A 128 18.24 13.21 9.84
CA GLU A 128 19.09 12.00 9.93
C GLU A 128 19.31 11.34 8.56
N VAL A 129 18.28 11.25 7.71
CA VAL A 129 18.44 10.77 6.33
C VAL A 129 19.40 11.64 5.52
N VAL A 130 19.33 12.98 5.67
CA VAL A 130 20.27 13.90 5.00
C VAL A 130 21.70 13.73 5.52
N ARG A 131 21.88 13.61 6.85
CA ARG A 131 23.19 13.34 7.46
C ARG A 131 23.79 12.03 6.94
N ASN A 132 23.00 10.96 6.93
CA ASN A 132 23.47 9.63 6.53
C ASN A 132 23.81 9.60 5.03
N LYS A 133 23.03 10.28 4.16
CA LYS A 133 23.40 10.45 2.74
C LYS A 133 24.75 11.16 2.58
N HIS A 134 24.95 12.27 3.28
CA HIS A 134 26.20 13.02 3.24
C HIS A 134 27.40 12.19 3.73
N GLU A 135 27.22 11.39 4.78
CA GLU A 135 28.25 10.49 5.30
C GLU A 135 28.58 9.36 4.30
N CYS A 136 27.58 8.75 3.67
CA CYS A 136 27.78 7.78 2.59
C CYS A 136 28.50 8.38 1.37
N GLU A 137 28.16 9.61 0.96
CA GLU A 137 28.85 10.32 -0.13
C GLU A 137 30.33 10.59 0.22
N LEU A 138 30.61 11.07 1.44
CA LEU A 138 31.98 11.27 1.93
C LEU A 138 32.78 9.96 1.97
N GLN A 139 32.16 8.86 2.43
CA GLN A 139 32.81 7.55 2.45
C GLN A 139 33.07 7.04 1.03
N GLY A 140 32.10 7.12 0.13
CA GLY A 140 32.23 6.72 -1.27
C GLY A 140 33.33 7.51 -1.99
N ALA A 141 33.39 8.83 -1.79
CA ALA A 141 34.44 9.67 -2.36
C ALA A 141 35.85 9.31 -1.85
N ARG A 142 36.00 8.99 -0.56
CA ARG A 142 37.28 8.52 0.01
C ARG A 142 37.70 7.17 -0.58
N GLN A 143 36.80 6.20 -0.60
CA GLN A 143 37.07 4.86 -1.15
C GLN A 143 37.38 4.91 -2.65
N HIS A 144 36.68 5.76 -3.41
CA HIS A 144 36.98 6.01 -4.82
C HIS A 144 38.39 6.59 -5.01
N LEU A 145 38.79 7.59 -4.21
CA LEU A 145 40.12 8.17 -4.28
C LEU A 145 41.23 7.15 -3.93
N GLU A 146 41.00 6.30 -2.92
CA GLU A 146 41.93 5.23 -2.55
C GLU A 146 42.04 4.17 -3.65
N SER A 147 40.92 3.78 -4.27
CA SER A 147 40.87 2.84 -5.40
C SER A 147 41.61 3.38 -6.64
N GLU A 148 41.33 4.61 -7.05
CA GLU A 148 42.00 5.27 -8.19
C GLU A 148 43.51 5.40 -7.95
N LYS A 149 43.92 5.72 -6.72
CA LYS A 149 45.33 5.78 -6.33
C LYS A 149 46.01 4.43 -6.47
N LEU A 150 45.39 3.34 -6.01
CA LEU A 150 45.92 1.97 -6.16
C LEU A 150 46.01 1.57 -7.64
N LEU A 151 44.92 1.77 -8.39
CA LEU A 151 44.87 1.47 -9.82
C LEU A 151 45.95 2.22 -10.62
N LEU A 152 46.24 3.47 -10.27
CA LEU A 152 47.33 4.24 -10.88
C LEU A 152 48.71 3.61 -10.60
N TYR A 153 48.97 3.15 -9.37
CA TYR A 153 50.22 2.45 -9.06
C TYR A 153 50.34 1.12 -9.80
N ASP A 154 49.27 0.32 -9.86
CA ASP A 154 49.26 -0.97 -10.58
C ASP A 154 49.46 -0.76 -12.09
N ASN A 155 48.85 0.28 -12.67
CA ASN A 155 49.06 0.66 -14.07
C ASN A 155 50.52 1.09 -14.31
N MET A 156 51.07 1.98 -13.48
CA MET A 156 52.48 2.41 -13.60
C MET A 156 53.46 1.24 -13.43
N GLN A 157 53.19 0.32 -12.49
CA GLN A 157 54.00 -0.87 -12.31
C GLN A 157 53.92 -1.79 -13.55
N SER A 158 52.73 -1.96 -14.12
CA SER A 158 52.51 -2.77 -15.34
C SER A 158 53.21 -2.16 -16.55
N GLU A 159 53.13 -0.84 -16.75
CA GLU A 159 53.85 -0.13 -17.81
C GLU A 159 55.37 -0.28 -17.68
N LEU A 160 55.91 -0.21 -16.46
CA LEU A 160 57.33 -0.41 -16.19
C LEU A 160 57.75 -1.85 -16.46
N LEU A 161 56.96 -2.85 -16.02
CA LEU A 161 57.24 -4.27 -16.26
C LEU A 161 57.15 -4.62 -17.75
N GLU A 162 56.15 -4.13 -18.48
CA GLU A 162 56.09 -4.27 -19.93
C GLU A 162 57.28 -3.61 -20.63
N ARG A 163 57.73 -2.45 -20.16
CA ARG A 163 58.89 -1.77 -20.74
C ARG A 163 60.20 -2.51 -20.46
N ILE A 164 60.34 -3.14 -19.30
CA ILE A 164 61.44 -4.06 -19.00
C ILE A 164 61.38 -5.28 -19.92
N GLN A 165 60.23 -5.95 -20.01
CA GLN A 165 60.04 -7.12 -20.88
C GLN A 165 60.39 -6.79 -22.34
N ARG A 166 59.90 -5.67 -22.90
CA ARG A 166 60.23 -5.25 -24.26
C ARG A 166 61.74 -5.01 -24.46
N LEU A 167 62.44 -4.44 -23.47
CA LEU A 167 63.90 -4.28 -23.53
C LEU A 167 64.65 -5.61 -23.42
N GLU A 168 64.14 -6.58 -22.66
CA GLU A 168 64.68 -7.92 -22.57
C GLU A 168 64.44 -8.73 -23.86
N ASP A 169 63.25 -8.57 -24.47
CA ASP A 169 62.90 -9.14 -25.78
C ASP A 169 63.73 -8.52 -26.89
N ASP A 170 63.90 -7.19 -26.90
CA ASP A 170 64.79 -6.48 -27.83
C ASP A 170 66.23 -7.01 -27.69
N ARG A 171 66.74 -7.17 -26.46
CA ARG A 171 68.09 -7.72 -26.21
C ARG A 171 68.22 -9.15 -26.73
N GLN A 172 67.26 -10.02 -26.44
CA GLN A 172 67.22 -11.39 -26.95
C GLN A 172 67.11 -11.43 -28.48
N SER A 173 66.32 -10.52 -29.08
CA SER A 173 66.16 -10.43 -30.53
C SER A 173 67.46 -10.01 -31.22
N ILE A 174 68.25 -9.13 -30.61
CA ILE A 174 69.58 -8.73 -31.09
C ILE A 174 70.57 -9.89 -30.96
N ASP A 175 70.58 -10.60 -29.83
CA ASP A 175 71.43 -11.78 -29.63
C ASP A 175 71.13 -12.86 -30.70
N ILE A 176 69.85 -13.22 -30.90
CA ILE A 176 69.40 -14.19 -31.93
C ILE A 176 69.70 -13.71 -33.36
N THR A 177 69.44 -12.42 -33.64
CA THR A 177 69.69 -11.83 -34.97
C THR A 177 71.19 -11.81 -35.27
N SER A 178 72.03 -11.54 -34.27
CA SER A 178 73.49 -11.61 -34.39
C SER A 178 73.97 -13.02 -34.74
N GLU A 179 73.44 -14.07 -34.08
CA GLU A 179 73.76 -15.46 -34.44
C GLU A 179 73.37 -15.81 -35.89
N TRP A 180 72.27 -15.26 -36.42
CA TRP A 180 71.86 -15.47 -37.81
C TRP A 180 72.70 -14.70 -38.85
N TRP A 181 73.28 -13.55 -38.53
CA TRP A 181 74.18 -12.85 -39.45
C TRP A 181 75.64 -13.34 -39.34
N ASP A 182 76.06 -13.88 -38.19
CA ASP A 182 77.41 -14.44 -37.96
C ASP A 182 77.62 -15.83 -38.60
N ASP A 183 76.55 -16.49 -39.07
CA ASP A 183 76.63 -17.76 -39.82
C ASP A 183 77.31 -17.61 -41.21
N LYS A 184 77.39 -16.38 -41.76
CA LYS A 184 78.01 -16.15 -43.07
C LYS A 184 79.55 -16.06 -43.08
N LEU A 185 80.22 -16.11 -41.93
CA LEU A 185 81.69 -15.93 -41.85
C LEU A 185 82.46 -17.03 -41.07
N ARG A 186 81.95 -18.28 -41.03
CA ARG A 186 82.75 -19.44 -40.56
C ARG A 186 83.07 -20.47 -41.66
N PRO A 187 84.29 -20.45 -42.23
CA PRO A 187 84.74 -21.54 -43.09
C PRO A 187 85.21 -22.76 -42.25
N LYS A 188 84.43 -23.84 -42.36
CA LYS A 188 84.89 -25.25 -42.45
C LYS A 188 85.97 -25.72 -41.43
N ASN A 189 85.55 -26.52 -40.44
CA ASN A 189 86.33 -27.69 -40.02
C ASN A 189 85.51 -28.81 -39.36
N SER A 190 85.40 -29.92 -40.12
CA SER A 190 85.43 -31.33 -39.67
C SER A 190 84.47 -31.90 -38.60
N LEU A 191 83.88 -33.05 -38.99
CA LEU A 191 83.74 -34.27 -38.18
C LEU A 191 82.53 -34.43 -37.21
N LYS A 192 81.44 -35.01 -37.72
CA LYS A 192 80.99 -36.37 -37.33
C LYS A 192 79.88 -36.90 -38.25
N LYS A 193 79.93 -38.20 -38.55
CA LYS A 193 78.88 -38.92 -39.30
C LYS A 193 77.59 -38.94 -38.49
N TRP A 194 76.46 -38.55 -39.10
CA TRP A 194 75.13 -38.93 -38.65
C TRP A 194 74.54 -39.92 -39.66
N ASP A 195 74.28 -41.15 -39.21
CA ASP A 195 73.73 -42.23 -40.02
C ASP A 195 72.19 -42.14 -40.03
N PRO A 196 71.51 -42.04 -41.19
CA PRO A 196 70.06 -41.94 -41.26
C PRO A 196 69.29 -43.22 -40.87
N PHE A 197 69.92 -44.40 -40.75
CA PHE A 197 69.23 -45.69 -40.62
C PHE A 197 69.20 -46.30 -39.22
N ARG A 198 68.79 -45.52 -38.21
CA ARG A 198 68.45 -46.06 -36.88
C ARG A 198 66.94 -46.02 -36.64
N PRO A 199 66.24 -47.18 -36.50
CA PRO A 199 64.78 -47.20 -36.41
C PRO A 199 64.30 -46.55 -35.10
N ALA A 200 63.40 -45.58 -35.24
CA ALA A 200 62.83 -44.84 -34.12
C ALA A 200 62.02 -45.75 -33.20
N LYS A 201 62.61 -46.16 -32.06
CA LYS A 201 61.84 -46.73 -30.96
C LYS A 201 60.90 -45.66 -30.43
N ARG A 202 59.61 -45.81 -30.77
CA ARG A 202 58.51 -44.97 -30.29
C ARG A 202 58.63 -44.80 -28.77
N LYS A 203 58.93 -43.58 -28.31
CA LYS A 203 58.65 -43.20 -26.91
C LYS A 203 57.13 -43.20 -26.78
N LYS A 204 56.58 -44.30 -26.25
CA LYS A 204 55.19 -44.29 -25.76
C LYS A 204 55.10 -43.19 -24.70
N ALA A 205 54.01 -42.43 -24.70
CA ALA A 205 53.69 -41.56 -23.57
C ALA A 205 53.73 -42.40 -22.28
N PRO A 206 54.25 -41.88 -21.16
CA PRO A 206 54.22 -42.62 -19.91
C PRO A 206 52.76 -42.82 -19.50
N LEU A 207 52.30 -44.07 -19.47
CA LEU A 207 51.04 -44.39 -18.80
C LEU A 207 51.28 -44.16 -17.30
N VAL A 208 50.77 -43.04 -16.79
CA VAL A 208 50.75 -42.75 -15.36
C VAL A 208 49.80 -43.73 -14.68
N SER A 209 50.38 -44.83 -14.18
CA SER A 209 49.66 -45.83 -13.39
C SER A 209 49.71 -45.45 -11.91
N GLY A 210 48.75 -44.63 -11.50
CA GLY A 210 48.57 -44.18 -10.12
C GLY A 210 47.41 -43.17 -10.03
N PRO A 211 46.85 -42.92 -8.84
CA PRO A 211 45.77 -41.94 -8.68
C PRO A 211 46.30 -40.54 -8.97
N TYR A 212 46.00 -40.04 -10.18
CA TYR A 212 46.42 -38.73 -10.64
C TYR A 212 45.41 -37.67 -10.21
N ILE A 213 45.87 -36.65 -9.48
CA ILE A 213 45.05 -35.48 -9.14
C ILE A 213 44.94 -34.62 -10.40
N VAL A 214 43.76 -34.65 -11.01
CA VAL A 214 43.45 -33.81 -12.17
C VAL A 214 43.09 -32.40 -11.67
N TYR A 215 43.99 -31.44 -11.88
CA TYR A 215 43.76 -30.03 -11.49
C TYR A 215 42.84 -29.26 -12.46
N MET A 216 42.60 -29.77 -13.66
CA MET A 216 41.76 -29.16 -14.69
C MET A 216 40.46 -29.94 -14.87
N LEU A 217 39.32 -29.29 -14.67
CA LEU A 217 38.01 -29.87 -14.99
C LEU A 217 37.94 -30.26 -16.47
N ARG A 218 37.13 -31.27 -16.81
CA ARG A 218 36.91 -31.65 -18.21
C ARG A 218 35.98 -30.62 -18.85
N ASP A 219 36.07 -30.43 -20.17
CA ASP A 219 35.24 -29.46 -20.90
C ASP A 219 33.73 -29.66 -20.65
N ILE A 220 33.29 -30.89 -20.45
CA ILE A 220 31.90 -31.25 -20.10
C ILE A 220 31.49 -30.65 -18.75
N ASP A 221 32.34 -30.78 -17.73
CA ASP A 221 32.07 -30.27 -16.38
C ASP A 221 32.06 -28.73 -16.40
N ILE A 222 32.98 -28.12 -17.15
CA ILE A 222 33.05 -26.66 -17.37
C ILE A 222 31.80 -26.15 -18.09
N LEU A 223 31.29 -26.88 -19.09
CA LEU A 223 30.06 -26.54 -19.81
C LEU A 223 28.80 -26.70 -18.94
N GLU A 224 28.77 -27.69 -18.05
CA GLU A 224 27.70 -27.89 -17.07
C GLU A 224 27.69 -26.74 -16.05
N ASP A 225 28.83 -26.41 -15.44
CA ASP A 225 28.98 -25.27 -14.52
C ASP A 225 28.64 -23.94 -15.20
N TRP A 226 29.09 -23.71 -16.44
CA TRP A 226 28.72 -22.52 -17.22
C TRP A 226 27.20 -22.41 -17.43
N THR A 227 26.53 -23.54 -17.64
CA THR A 227 25.08 -23.61 -17.79
C THR A 227 24.37 -23.39 -16.46
N ALA A 228 24.89 -23.95 -15.37
CA ALA A 228 24.41 -23.72 -14.01
C ALA A 228 24.55 -22.25 -13.59
N ILE A 229 25.69 -21.62 -13.88
CA ILE A 229 25.94 -20.18 -13.65
C ILE A 229 24.96 -19.32 -14.45
N LYS A 230 24.70 -19.64 -15.73
CA LYS A 230 23.68 -18.93 -16.52
C LYS A 230 22.28 -19.07 -15.91
N LYS A 231 21.91 -20.27 -15.48
CA LYS A 231 20.61 -20.55 -14.84
C LYS A 231 20.48 -19.83 -13.49
N ALA A 232 21.55 -19.80 -12.69
CA ALA A 232 21.62 -19.07 -11.43
C ALA A 232 21.57 -17.55 -11.65
N LYS A 233 22.30 -16.99 -12.62
CA LYS A 233 22.23 -15.54 -12.95
C LYS A 233 20.86 -15.13 -13.49
N ALA A 234 20.11 -16.02 -14.14
CA ALA A 234 18.71 -15.78 -14.48
C ALA A 234 17.81 -15.77 -13.23
N ALA A 235 17.96 -16.75 -12.33
CA ALA A 235 17.19 -16.85 -11.08
C ALA A 235 17.53 -15.75 -10.04
N VAL A 236 18.76 -15.23 -10.06
CA VAL A 236 19.27 -14.16 -9.18
C VAL A 236 19.17 -12.78 -9.87
N SER A 237 18.60 -12.70 -11.08
CA SER A 237 18.34 -11.40 -11.72
C SER A 237 17.34 -10.61 -10.87
N PRO A 238 17.70 -9.42 -10.34
CA PRO A 238 16.78 -8.68 -9.48
C PRO A 238 15.61 -8.18 -10.32
N GLN A 239 14.38 -8.49 -9.90
CA GLN A 239 13.24 -7.68 -10.32
C GLN A 239 13.54 -6.22 -9.95
N LYS A 240 13.37 -5.32 -10.93
CA LYS A 240 13.86 -3.93 -10.91
C LYS A 240 13.42 -3.15 -9.66
N ARG A 241 14.22 -3.17 -8.60
CA ARG A 241 14.30 -2.07 -7.63
C ARG A 241 15.10 -0.95 -8.29
N LYS A 242 14.43 -0.15 -9.14
CA LYS A 242 14.96 1.12 -9.64
C LYS A 242 14.46 2.25 -8.76
N SER A 243 15.30 2.73 -7.87
CA SER A 243 15.13 4.00 -7.17
C SER A 243 16.41 4.81 -7.32
N ASP A 244 16.47 5.63 -8.37
CA ASP A 244 17.38 6.76 -8.46
C ASP A 244 16.72 7.84 -9.31
N VAL A 245 16.78 9.09 -8.82
CA VAL A 245 16.14 10.27 -9.39
C VAL A 245 17.16 11.39 -9.51
N LEU A 246 17.01 12.19 -10.61
CA LEU A 246 17.81 13.32 -11.11
C LEU A 246 19.17 12.96 -11.78
N VAL A 247 19.63 13.63 -12.85
CA VAL A 247 19.01 14.66 -13.72
C VAL A 247 19.23 14.33 -15.22
N LYS A 248 18.18 14.33 -16.07
CA LYS A 248 18.17 15.02 -17.38
C LYS A 248 16.82 14.99 -18.12
N VAL A 249 16.51 16.14 -18.70
CA VAL A 249 15.31 16.47 -19.48
C VAL A 249 15.38 15.84 -20.88
N GLU A 250 14.31 15.17 -21.33
CA GLU A 250 13.59 15.46 -22.60
C GLU A 250 12.36 14.56 -22.80
N LYS A 251 11.40 15.02 -23.62
CA LYS A 251 10.08 14.41 -23.81
C LYS A 251 10.13 13.03 -24.47
N LEU A 252 9.71 11.97 -23.78
CA LEU A 252 9.16 10.77 -24.41
C LEU A 252 8.32 9.94 -23.40
N GLY A 253 7.00 9.92 -23.61
CA GLY A 253 6.02 8.98 -23.04
C GLY A 253 6.14 8.64 -21.55
N ALA A 254 5.30 9.26 -20.71
CA ALA A 254 5.11 8.80 -19.33
C ALA A 254 4.67 7.31 -19.33
N GLN A 255 5.55 6.43 -18.83
CA GLN A 255 5.21 5.03 -18.57
C GLN A 255 4.57 4.94 -17.19
N PHE A 256 3.24 5.00 -17.16
CA PHE A 256 2.45 4.90 -15.94
C PHE A 256 2.63 3.52 -15.29
N SER A 257 2.81 3.47 -13.98
CA SER A 257 3.06 2.24 -13.23
C SER A 257 1.75 1.51 -12.89
N ALA A 258 1.18 0.80 -13.87
CA ALA A 258 -0.04 -0.01 -13.69
C ALA A 258 0.24 -1.52 -13.64
N HIS A 259 -0.31 -2.24 -12.66
CA HIS A 259 -0.31 -3.71 -12.58
C HIS A 259 -1.53 -4.22 -11.79
N CYS A 260 -1.90 -5.49 -11.96
CA CYS A 260 -2.94 -6.15 -11.16
C CYS A 260 -2.30 -7.26 -10.33
N GLU A 261 -2.51 -7.25 -9.02
CA GLU A 261 -2.02 -8.24 -8.07
C GLU A 261 -3.14 -8.56 -7.06
N ASP A 262 -3.32 -9.82 -6.68
CA ASP A 262 -4.35 -10.30 -5.72
C ASP A 262 -5.78 -9.74 -5.90
N GLY A 263 -6.21 -9.53 -7.15
CA GLY A 263 -7.55 -9.00 -7.46
C GLY A 263 -7.71 -7.50 -7.16
N ARG A 264 -6.59 -6.76 -7.07
CA ARG A 264 -6.52 -5.31 -6.87
C ARG A 264 -5.74 -4.67 -8.03
N LEU A 265 -6.15 -3.47 -8.43
CA LEU A 265 -5.42 -2.67 -9.41
C LEU A 265 -4.45 -1.76 -8.65
N HIS A 266 -3.18 -1.80 -9.02
CA HIS A 266 -2.16 -0.90 -8.54
C HIS A 266 -1.84 0.09 -9.67
N TYR A 267 -2.08 1.38 -9.47
CA TYR A 267 -1.84 2.43 -10.47
C TYR A 267 -1.19 3.65 -9.80
N GLU A 268 -0.03 4.07 -10.30
CA GLU A 268 0.78 5.20 -9.79
C GLU A 268 1.13 5.17 -8.29
N GLY A 269 1.04 3.98 -7.67
CA GLY A 269 1.31 3.76 -6.24
C GLY A 269 0.06 3.70 -5.37
N GLU A 270 -1.12 4.03 -5.91
CA GLU A 270 -2.40 3.79 -5.25
C GLU A 270 -2.93 2.37 -5.53
N ILE A 271 -3.69 1.84 -4.57
CA ILE A 271 -4.27 0.48 -4.62
C ILE A 271 -5.78 0.60 -4.65
N TYR A 272 -6.37 0.05 -5.70
CA TYR A 272 -7.80 0.08 -5.96
C TYR A 272 -8.42 -1.32 -5.90
N SER A 273 -9.57 -1.44 -5.24
CA SER A 273 -10.29 -2.70 -5.03
C SER A 273 -11.69 -2.68 -5.64
N LYS A 274 -12.27 -3.87 -5.82
CA LYS A 274 -13.66 -4.03 -6.27
C LYS A 274 -14.61 -3.33 -5.31
N GLY A 275 -15.49 -2.48 -5.85
CA GLY A 275 -16.50 -1.70 -5.13
C GLY A 275 -16.12 -0.23 -4.91
N GLN A 276 -14.87 0.17 -5.15
CA GLN A 276 -14.45 1.57 -4.98
C GLN A 276 -14.85 2.47 -6.14
N SER A 277 -15.27 3.69 -5.80
CA SER A 277 -15.45 4.81 -6.74
C SER A 277 -14.09 5.42 -7.08
N VAL A 278 -13.88 5.69 -8.37
CA VAL A 278 -12.68 6.28 -8.94
C VAL A 278 -13.06 7.28 -10.02
N ILE A 279 -12.23 8.28 -10.23
CA ILE A 279 -12.32 9.19 -11.37
C ILE A 279 -11.51 8.59 -12.50
N LEU A 280 -12.18 8.30 -13.61
CA LEU A 280 -11.58 7.81 -14.86
C LEU A 280 -11.43 8.97 -15.84
N GLU A 281 -10.19 9.29 -16.17
CA GLU A 281 -9.85 10.20 -17.26
C GLU A 281 -9.57 9.41 -18.55
N VAL A 282 -10.04 9.94 -19.69
CA VAL A 282 -9.87 9.32 -21.01
C VAL A 282 -9.11 10.26 -21.93
N GLY A 283 -7.81 10.41 -21.68
CA GLY A 283 -6.94 11.29 -22.46
C GLY A 283 -7.29 12.77 -22.30
N ASP A 284 -8.00 13.32 -23.29
CA ASP A 284 -8.39 14.75 -23.37
C ASP A 284 -9.93 14.94 -23.20
N GLU A 285 -10.65 13.87 -22.85
CA GLU A 285 -12.07 13.95 -22.45
C GLU A 285 -12.21 14.27 -20.96
N ALA A 286 -13.34 14.88 -20.58
CA ALA A 286 -13.64 15.26 -19.20
C ALA A 286 -13.57 14.05 -18.23
N PRO A 287 -13.06 14.25 -17.00
CA PRO A 287 -13.00 13.20 -15.98
C PRO A 287 -14.40 12.66 -15.65
N ALA A 288 -14.56 11.34 -15.69
CA ALA A 288 -15.84 10.67 -15.46
C ALA A 288 -15.77 9.76 -14.23
N GLN A 289 -16.72 9.90 -13.31
CA GLN A 289 -16.79 9.05 -12.12
C GLN A 289 -17.27 7.63 -12.49
N ALA A 290 -16.62 6.62 -11.91
CA ALA A 290 -16.88 5.21 -12.18
C ALA A 290 -16.57 4.31 -10.98
N VAL A 291 -17.26 3.17 -10.88
CA VAL A 291 -17.05 2.18 -9.81
C VAL A 291 -16.38 0.92 -10.37
N ILE A 292 -15.35 0.42 -9.68
CA ILE A 292 -14.66 -0.83 -10.06
C ILE A 292 -15.55 -2.03 -9.77
N THR A 293 -16.01 -2.71 -10.82
CA THR A 293 -16.91 -3.87 -10.72
C THR A 293 -16.19 -5.22 -10.68
N ALA A 294 -15.03 -5.33 -11.34
CA ALA A 294 -14.16 -6.50 -11.28
C ALA A 294 -12.72 -6.14 -11.66
N VAL A 295 -11.75 -6.85 -11.06
CA VAL A 295 -10.32 -6.77 -11.38
C VAL A 295 -9.83 -8.18 -11.69
N SER A 296 -9.08 -8.33 -12.78
CA SER A 296 -8.44 -9.57 -13.21
C SER A 296 -6.96 -9.32 -13.51
N THR A 297 -6.19 -10.38 -13.76
CA THR A 297 -4.71 -10.37 -13.88
C THR A 297 -4.15 -9.53 -15.05
N GLY A 298 -4.99 -8.93 -15.88
CA GLY A 298 -4.58 -7.97 -16.92
C GLY A 298 -5.66 -7.00 -17.39
N GLU A 299 -6.84 -7.01 -16.77
CA GLU A 299 -8.00 -6.21 -17.17
C GLU A 299 -8.84 -5.78 -15.96
N VAL A 300 -9.46 -4.61 -16.07
CA VAL A 300 -10.29 -3.98 -15.05
C VAL A 300 -11.62 -3.56 -15.67
N TRP A 301 -12.71 -3.86 -14.97
CA TRP A 301 -14.07 -3.54 -15.39
C TRP A 301 -14.65 -2.43 -14.52
N LEU A 302 -14.89 -1.28 -15.14
CA LEU A 302 -15.46 -0.09 -14.51
C LEU A 302 -16.91 0.09 -14.94
N ARG A 303 -17.75 0.63 -14.06
CA ARG A 303 -19.12 1.07 -14.38
C ARG A 303 -19.21 2.57 -14.17
N ARG A 304 -19.45 3.34 -15.22
CA ARG A 304 -19.69 4.80 -15.14
C ARG A 304 -21.05 5.09 -14.50
N GLU A 305 -21.27 6.34 -14.09
CA GLU A 305 -22.56 6.81 -13.59
C GLU A 305 -23.70 6.62 -14.60
N ASP A 306 -23.42 6.70 -15.91
CA ASP A 306 -24.33 6.37 -17.01
C ASP A 306 -24.79 4.88 -17.06
N GLY A 307 -24.37 4.06 -16.10
CA GLY A 307 -24.59 2.61 -16.06
C GLY A 307 -23.74 1.82 -17.08
N THR A 308 -23.03 2.49 -17.98
CA THR A 308 -22.18 1.85 -19.00
C THR A 308 -20.99 1.13 -18.37
N LYS A 309 -20.69 -0.07 -18.87
CA LYS A 309 -19.55 -0.88 -18.41
C LYS A 309 -18.37 -0.70 -19.36
N THR A 310 -17.27 -0.14 -18.86
CA THR A 310 -16.02 0.06 -19.60
C THR A 310 -15.00 -0.98 -19.19
N LYS A 311 -14.39 -1.65 -20.17
CA LYS A 311 -13.28 -2.58 -19.95
C LYS A 311 -11.95 -1.87 -20.28
N ILE A 312 -11.03 -1.86 -19.33
CA ILE A 312 -9.69 -1.26 -19.49
C ILE A 312 -8.64 -2.35 -19.30
N TYR A 313 -7.66 -2.39 -20.20
CA TYR A 313 -6.50 -3.28 -20.05
C TYR A 313 -5.38 -2.55 -19.29
N VAL A 314 -4.64 -3.29 -18.47
CA VAL A 314 -3.46 -2.74 -17.74
C VAL A 314 -2.45 -2.10 -18.71
N SER A 315 -2.29 -2.65 -19.90
CA SER A 315 -1.44 -2.11 -20.96
C SER A 315 -1.92 -0.79 -21.56
N GLN A 316 -3.18 -0.39 -21.35
CA GLN A 316 -3.72 0.92 -21.75
C GLN A 316 -3.48 1.98 -20.66
N LEU A 317 -3.58 1.58 -19.39
CA LEU A 317 -3.16 2.38 -18.24
C LEU A 317 -1.66 2.70 -18.33
N GLN A 318 -0.81 1.68 -18.51
CA GLN A 318 0.66 1.85 -18.68
C GLN A 318 1.08 2.79 -19.83
N LYS A 319 0.22 2.94 -20.84
CA LYS A 319 0.44 3.80 -22.01
C LYS A 319 -0.17 5.20 -21.87
N GLY A 320 -0.82 5.52 -20.76
CA GLY A 320 -1.46 6.82 -20.54
C GLY A 320 -2.69 7.06 -21.41
N LYS A 321 -3.36 6.01 -21.90
CA LYS A 321 -4.64 6.17 -22.62
C LYS A 321 -5.81 6.42 -21.65
N TYR A 322 -5.65 5.94 -20.42
CA TYR A 322 -6.59 6.12 -19.32
C TYR A 322 -5.79 6.45 -18.07
N SER A 323 -6.22 7.44 -17.31
CA SER A 323 -5.75 7.74 -15.95
C SER A 323 -6.86 7.39 -14.96
N VAL A 324 -6.47 6.87 -13.79
CA VAL A 324 -7.40 6.50 -12.71
C VAL A 324 -6.92 7.17 -11.44
N HIS A 325 -7.79 7.99 -10.87
CA HIS A 325 -7.57 8.68 -9.61
C HIS A 325 -8.65 8.28 -8.60
N LYS A 326 -8.35 8.37 -7.30
CA LYS A 326 -9.37 8.20 -6.26
C LYS A 326 -10.40 9.35 -6.33
N ALA A 327 -11.68 9.00 -6.22
CA ALA A 327 -12.79 9.96 -6.10
C ALA A 327 -12.90 10.52 -4.67
#